data_AF-A0A9R0TPF0-F1
#
_entry.id   AF-A0A9R0TPF0-F1
#
_cell.length_a   1.000
_cell.length_b   1.000
_cell.length_c   1.000
_cell.angle_alpha   90.00
_cell.angle_beta   90.00
_cell.angle_gamma   90.00
#
_symmetry.space_group_name_H-M   'P 1'
#
loop_
_entity.id
_entity.type
_entity.pdbx_description
1 polymer ?
#
loop_
_entity_poly.entity_id
_entity_poly.type
_entity_poly.pdbx_seq_one_letter_code
_entity_poly.pdbx_strand_id
1 'polypeptide(L)'
;MNDASEVLEAILRRMHDSYTYRADYHAESHEHNCSGSWDCANKDCIAHTIFGADVHERMICYSCGLESRQQKYTSFLHYINDCSLNYAMRICPGNPFDDILKAVMMDVHRTCDPDVGGCGKSNHMSHSLSSSPHVFTVALGWQTGNGSVRDMLPHILAALGTEIDLGVIYPGASRRSKHSLVSMACFYSQRYICVVGDWIQVLSMCEEKEMQPLLLFFEAAN
;
A
#
# COMPACT_ATOMS: atom_id res chain seq x y z
N MET A 1 -15.36 15.58 8.15
CA MET A 1 -15.25 15.29 6.72
C MET A 1 -14.50 13.99 6.65
N ASN A 2 -15.14 12.93 6.16
CA ASN A 2 -14.54 11.60 6.19
C ASN A 2 -13.39 11.55 5.21
N ASP A 3 -12.29 10.90 5.58
CA ASP A 3 -11.17 10.70 4.67
C ASP A 3 -11.65 9.87 3.47
N ALA A 4 -11.30 10.30 2.25
CA ALA A 4 -11.71 9.59 1.04
C ALA A 4 -11.14 8.16 0.99
N SER A 5 -9.97 7.94 1.60
CA SER A 5 -9.37 6.62 1.72
C SER A 5 -10.20 5.69 2.62
N GLU A 6 -10.63 6.17 3.80
CA GLU A 6 -11.50 5.42 4.71
C GLU A 6 -12.84 5.05 4.05
N VAL A 7 -13.44 5.98 3.31
CA VAL A 7 -14.70 5.73 2.59
C VAL A 7 -14.52 4.68 1.50
N LEU A 8 -13.46 4.80 0.69
CA LEU A 8 -13.17 3.84 -0.37
C LEU A 8 -12.90 2.44 0.21
N GLU A 9 -12.09 2.34 1.26
CA GLU A 9 -11.80 1.07 1.92
C GLU A 9 -13.08 0.44 2.48
N ALA A 10 -13.94 1.23 3.12
CA ALA A 10 -15.21 0.73 3.65
C ALA A 10 -16.13 0.19 2.54
N ILE A 11 -16.20 0.86 1.40
CA ILE A 11 -16.98 0.39 0.23
C ILE A 11 -16.40 -0.93 -0.29
N LEU A 12 -15.09 -1.00 -0.54
CA LEU A 12 -14.43 -2.20 -1.06
C LEU A 12 -14.57 -3.37 -0.10
N ARG A 13 -14.39 -3.13 1.21
CA ARG A 13 -14.58 -4.14 2.26
C ARG A 13 -16.01 -4.66 2.27
N ARG A 14 -17.02 -3.79 2.25
CA ARG A 14 -18.43 -4.22 2.23
C ARG A 14 -18.81 -4.97 0.96
N MET A 15 -18.28 -4.57 -0.19
CA MET A 15 -18.43 -5.32 -1.43
C MET A 15 -17.79 -6.71 -1.31
N HIS A 16 -16.58 -6.79 -0.78
CA HIS A 16 -15.87 -8.05 -0.56
C HIS A 16 -16.62 -8.98 0.41
N ASP A 17 -17.07 -8.44 1.55
CA ASP A 17 -17.81 -9.19 2.57
C ASP A 17 -19.08 -9.86 2.00
N SER A 18 -19.73 -9.26 1.00
CA SER A 18 -20.90 -9.85 0.34
C SER A 18 -20.61 -11.16 -0.39
N TYR A 19 -19.34 -11.43 -0.73
CA TYR A 19 -18.88 -12.67 -1.36
C TYR A 19 -18.24 -13.67 -0.38
N THR A 20 -17.85 -13.22 0.82
CA THR A 20 -17.17 -14.04 1.82
C THR A 20 -18.07 -14.45 2.99
N TYR A 21 -19.18 -13.73 3.25
CA TYR A 21 -20.14 -13.97 4.34
C TYR A 21 -20.73 -15.40 4.40
N ARG A 22 -20.52 -16.24 3.38
CA ARG A 22 -20.96 -17.65 3.33
C ARG A 22 -19.85 -18.68 3.50
N ALA A 23 -18.58 -18.27 3.56
CA ALA A 23 -17.43 -19.18 3.61
C ALA A 23 -16.99 -19.55 5.05
N ASP A 24 -17.48 -18.83 6.07
CA ASP A 24 -16.99 -18.89 7.46
C ASP A 24 -17.33 -20.16 8.27
N TYR A 25 -17.87 -21.22 7.67
CA TYR A 25 -18.18 -22.44 8.43
C TYR A 25 -17.09 -23.51 8.43
N HIS A 26 -16.06 -23.45 7.57
CA HIS A 26 -15.02 -24.48 7.57
C HIS A 26 -13.68 -23.99 6.99
N ALA A 27 -12.86 -23.33 7.81
CA ALA A 27 -11.42 -23.31 7.63
C ALA A 27 -10.73 -23.02 8.96
N GLU A 28 -10.64 -24.00 9.85
CA GLU A 28 -9.63 -23.96 10.90
C GLU A 28 -8.26 -24.01 10.20
N SER A 29 -7.54 -22.88 10.19
CA SER A 29 -6.18 -22.84 9.66
C SER A 29 -5.27 -23.65 10.59
N HIS A 30 -4.86 -24.83 10.15
CA HIS A 30 -3.89 -25.68 10.84
C HIS A 30 -2.45 -25.12 10.84
N GLU A 31 -2.25 -23.81 10.63
CA GLU A 31 -0.95 -23.14 10.69
C GLU A 31 -0.80 -22.44 12.05
N HIS A 32 -0.31 -23.17 13.05
CA HIS A 32 -0.14 -22.68 14.44
C HIS A 32 0.68 -21.38 14.60
N ASN A 33 1.38 -20.92 13.57
CA ASN A 33 2.29 -19.76 13.60
C ASN A 33 1.88 -18.60 12.67
N CYS A 34 0.79 -18.72 11.91
CA CYS A 34 0.34 -17.71 10.95
C CYS A 34 -1.07 -17.22 11.29
N SER A 35 -1.22 -15.94 11.62
CA SER A 35 -2.53 -15.34 11.89
C SER A 35 -3.21 -14.86 10.61
N GLY A 36 -4.54 -14.90 10.58
CA GLY A 36 -5.33 -14.45 9.43
C GLY A 36 -5.40 -15.47 8.28
N SER A 37 -6.11 -15.08 7.23
CA SER A 37 -6.42 -15.92 6.07
C SER A 37 -6.67 -15.01 4.85
N TRP A 38 -6.65 -15.59 3.66
CA TRP A 38 -7.16 -14.94 2.46
C TRP A 38 -8.61 -15.37 2.27
N ASP A 39 -9.54 -14.48 2.62
CA ASP A 39 -10.91 -14.87 2.94
C ASP A 39 -11.83 -15.00 1.72
N CYS A 40 -11.31 -14.75 0.50
CA CYS A 40 -12.10 -14.83 -0.72
C CYS A 40 -11.39 -15.60 -1.84
N ALA A 41 -11.88 -16.81 -2.11
CA ALA A 41 -11.52 -17.57 -3.30
C ALA A 41 -12.49 -17.31 -4.48
N ASN A 42 -13.47 -16.42 -4.31
CA ASN A 42 -14.51 -16.17 -5.30
C ASN A 42 -14.01 -15.22 -6.40
N LYS A 43 -13.88 -15.74 -7.62
CA LYS A 43 -13.43 -14.99 -8.79
C LYS A 43 -14.42 -13.93 -9.28
N ASP A 44 -15.68 -14.01 -8.84
CA ASP A 44 -16.71 -13.01 -9.14
C ASP A 44 -16.68 -11.83 -8.15
N CYS A 45 -15.88 -11.92 -7.08
CA CYS A 45 -15.71 -10.82 -6.13
C CYS A 45 -14.86 -9.70 -6.76
N ILE A 46 -15.51 -8.75 -7.43
CA ILE A 46 -14.85 -7.63 -8.11
C ILE A 46 -13.92 -6.84 -7.18
N ALA A 47 -14.32 -6.63 -5.92
CA ALA A 47 -13.48 -5.94 -4.94
C ALA A 47 -12.14 -6.67 -4.74
N HIS A 48 -12.16 -8.01 -4.64
CA HIS A 48 -10.94 -8.81 -4.51
C HIS A 48 -10.16 -8.89 -5.81
N THR A 49 -10.82 -9.20 -6.93
CA THR A 49 -10.12 -9.46 -8.19
C THR A 49 -9.52 -8.22 -8.82
N ILE A 50 -10.13 -7.05 -8.59
CA ILE A 50 -9.62 -5.79 -9.11
C ILE A 50 -8.68 -5.10 -8.11
N PHE A 51 -9.08 -4.95 -6.84
CA PHE A 51 -8.34 -4.14 -5.87
C PHE A 51 -7.64 -4.95 -4.78
N GLY A 52 -7.98 -6.23 -4.61
CA GLY A 52 -7.47 -7.07 -3.54
C GLY A 52 -6.02 -7.49 -3.79
N ALA A 53 -5.16 -7.16 -2.83
CA ALA A 53 -3.81 -7.66 -2.72
C ALA A 53 -3.73 -8.65 -1.56
N ASP A 54 -3.47 -9.93 -1.86
CA ASP A 54 -3.29 -10.95 -0.82
C ASP A 54 -1.87 -10.89 -0.27
N VAL A 55 -1.73 -10.15 0.84
CA VAL A 55 -0.47 -9.88 1.50
C VAL A 55 -0.15 -11.00 2.48
N HIS A 56 1.09 -11.47 2.45
CA HIS A 56 1.69 -12.26 3.50
C HIS A 56 2.85 -11.46 4.09
N GLU A 57 2.68 -11.03 5.32
CA GLU A 57 3.73 -10.38 6.11
C GLU A 57 4.37 -11.38 7.05
N ARG A 58 5.69 -11.27 7.21
CA ARG A 58 6.48 -12.10 8.13
C ARG A 58 7.75 -11.39 8.52
N MET A 59 8.30 -11.75 9.66
CA MET A 59 9.65 -11.39 10.04
C MET A 59 10.57 -12.59 9.87
N ILE A 60 11.66 -12.41 9.11
CA ILE A 60 12.78 -13.36 9.08
C ILE A 60 13.99 -12.63 9.65
N CYS A 61 14.48 -13.08 10.81
CA CYS A 61 15.59 -12.40 11.49
C CYS A 61 16.90 -12.57 10.71
N TYR A 62 17.53 -11.48 10.27
CA TYR A 62 18.80 -11.57 9.53
C TYR A 62 19.96 -12.15 10.35
N SER A 63 19.86 -12.12 11.69
CA SER A 63 20.94 -12.57 12.56
C SER A 63 20.83 -14.00 13.04
N CYS A 64 19.62 -14.54 13.21
CA CYS A 64 19.43 -15.90 13.73
C CYS A 64 18.55 -16.78 12.83
N GLY A 65 17.98 -16.22 11.76
CA GLY A 65 17.12 -16.93 10.82
C GLY A 65 15.72 -17.25 11.36
N LEU A 66 15.40 -16.88 12.60
CA LEU A 66 14.08 -17.13 13.17
C LEU A 66 13.00 -16.44 12.34
N GLU A 67 12.05 -17.22 11.87
CA GLU A 67 10.82 -16.74 11.25
C GLU A 67 9.74 -16.58 12.32
N SER A 68 9.11 -15.42 12.38
CA SER A 68 8.08 -15.09 13.38
C SER A 68 7.10 -14.06 12.83
N ARG A 69 6.02 -13.79 13.59
CA ARG A 69 5.04 -12.73 13.29
C ARG A 69 4.50 -12.83 11.87
N GLN A 70 4.03 -14.02 11.51
CA GLN A 70 3.41 -14.24 10.20
C GLN A 70 1.95 -13.84 10.25
N GLN A 71 1.51 -13.04 9.28
CA GLN A 71 0.10 -12.68 9.11
C GLN A 71 -0.28 -12.66 7.63
N LYS A 72 -1.47 -13.17 7.33
CA LYS A 72 -2.08 -13.17 5.99
C LYS A 72 -3.34 -12.32 6.01
N TYR A 73 -3.48 -11.42 5.05
CA TYR A 73 -4.67 -10.59 4.90
C TYR A 73 -4.82 -10.07 3.48
N THR A 74 -6.06 -9.76 3.10
CA THR A 74 -6.36 -9.02 1.87
C THR A 74 -6.36 -7.52 2.17
N SER A 75 -5.49 -6.79 1.47
CA SER A 75 -5.44 -5.32 1.50
C SER A 75 -6.07 -4.75 0.23
N PHE A 76 -6.83 -3.66 0.38
CA PHE A 76 -7.40 -2.92 -0.76
C PHE A 76 -6.64 -1.62 -1.06
N LEU A 77 -5.98 -1.05 -0.06
CA LEU A 77 -5.25 0.20 -0.14
C LEU A 77 -3.85 0.04 0.46
N HIS A 78 -2.85 0.57 -0.22
CA HIS A 78 -1.51 0.73 0.31
C HIS A 78 -1.38 2.10 0.95
N TYR A 79 -1.54 2.15 2.29
CA TYR A 79 -1.52 3.41 3.02
C TYR A 79 -0.08 3.88 3.32
N ILE A 80 0.20 5.14 3.01
CA ILE A 80 1.46 5.81 3.31
C ILE A 80 1.14 7.20 3.85
N ASN A 81 1.82 7.61 4.92
CA ASN A 81 1.73 8.99 5.38
C ASN A 81 2.78 9.87 4.66
N ASP A 82 2.43 11.13 4.47
CA ASP A 82 3.25 12.18 3.88
C ASP A 82 4.66 12.29 4.49
N CYS A 83 4.77 12.12 5.81
CA CYS A 83 6.02 12.26 6.53
C CYS A 83 7.01 11.11 6.25
N SER A 84 6.53 9.87 6.25
CA SER A 84 7.32 8.69 5.89
C SER A 84 7.76 8.75 4.43
N LEU A 85 6.84 9.14 3.53
CA LEU A 85 7.17 9.35 2.12
C LEU A 85 8.27 10.43 1.98
N ASN A 86 8.09 11.58 2.64
CA ASN A 86 9.06 12.68 2.61
C ASN A 86 10.41 12.31 3.21
N TYR A 87 10.42 11.53 4.27
CA TYR A 87 11.66 11.01 4.83
C TYR A 87 12.38 10.07 3.86
N ALA A 88 11.67 9.10 3.27
CA ALA A 88 12.24 8.17 2.30
C ALA A 88 12.80 8.88 1.05
N MET A 89 12.09 9.88 0.54
CA MET A 89 12.55 10.73 -0.57
C MET A 89 13.89 11.42 -0.29
N ARG A 90 14.10 11.87 0.96
CA ARG A 90 15.33 12.57 1.35
C ARG A 90 16.52 11.63 1.52
N ILE A 91 16.27 10.36 1.84
CA ILE A 91 17.31 9.33 1.99
C ILE A 91 17.68 8.73 0.63
N CYS A 92 16.71 8.61 -0.28
CA CYS A 92 16.87 8.01 -1.61
C CYS A 92 16.46 9.00 -2.72
N PRO A 93 17.16 10.16 -2.86
CA PRO A 93 16.77 11.17 -3.84
C PRO A 93 16.96 10.66 -5.27
N GLY A 94 15.94 10.84 -6.11
CA GLY A 94 15.96 10.43 -7.52
C GLY A 94 15.72 8.94 -7.75
N ASN A 95 15.42 8.17 -6.70
CA ASN A 95 14.99 6.79 -6.85
C ASN A 95 13.58 6.72 -7.49
N PRO A 96 13.29 5.66 -8.27
CA PRO A 96 11.94 5.32 -8.69
C PRO A 96 10.93 5.27 -7.53
N PHE A 97 9.66 5.52 -7.85
CA PHE A 97 8.62 5.62 -6.83
C PHE A 97 8.45 4.32 -6.04
N ASP A 98 8.45 3.17 -6.70
CA ASP A 98 8.39 1.85 -6.07
C ASP A 98 9.56 1.55 -5.11
N ASP A 99 10.77 2.01 -5.42
CA ASP A 99 11.91 1.95 -4.49
C ASP A 99 11.66 2.81 -3.24
N ILE A 100 11.05 3.99 -3.40
CA ILE A 100 10.68 4.86 -2.28
C ILE A 100 9.59 4.18 -1.43
N LEU A 101 8.55 3.60 -2.05
CA LEU A 101 7.49 2.86 -1.33
C LEU A 101 8.08 1.67 -0.56
N LYS A 102 9.01 0.94 -1.18
CA LYS A 102 9.73 -0.15 -0.52
C LYS A 102 10.50 0.34 0.70
N ALA A 103 11.21 1.47 0.59
CA ALA A 103 11.94 2.05 1.72
C ALA A 103 11.00 2.41 2.88
N VAL A 104 9.83 3.00 2.59
CA VAL A 104 8.80 3.28 3.60
C VAL A 104 8.32 2.00 4.29
N MET A 105 8.04 0.95 3.53
CA MET A 105 7.61 -0.34 4.10
C MET A 105 8.70 -0.98 4.97
N MET A 106 9.96 -0.86 4.55
CA MET A 106 11.09 -1.41 5.28
C MET A 106 11.38 -0.62 6.56
N ASP A 107 11.06 0.67 6.66
CA ASP A 107 11.33 1.48 7.87
C ASP A 107 10.50 1.06 9.11
N VAL A 108 9.60 0.09 8.97
CA VAL A 108 8.88 -0.53 10.10
C VAL A 108 9.79 -1.52 10.82
N HIS A 109 10.56 -0.99 11.77
CA HIS A 109 11.45 -1.78 12.60
C HIS A 109 10.70 -2.53 13.71
N ARG A 110 11.13 -3.77 13.95
CA ARG A 110 10.60 -4.64 15.00
C ARG A 110 11.74 -5.50 15.55
N THR A 111 11.74 -5.75 16.86
CA THR A 111 12.73 -6.61 17.49
C THR A 111 12.44 -8.08 17.20
N CYS A 112 13.50 -8.87 16.96
CA CYS A 112 13.40 -10.32 16.88
C CYS A 112 12.97 -10.88 18.23
N ASP A 113 11.84 -11.57 18.24
CA ASP A 113 11.04 -11.84 19.43
C ASP A 113 11.68 -12.87 20.38
N PRO A 114 12.19 -12.47 21.55
CA PRO A 114 12.84 -13.39 22.48
C PRO A 114 11.91 -14.45 23.06
N ASP A 115 10.60 -14.18 23.14
CA ASP A 115 9.63 -15.07 23.78
C ASP A 115 9.40 -16.37 22.98
N VAL A 116 9.69 -16.32 21.68
CA VAL A 116 9.66 -17.48 20.77
C VAL A 116 11.07 -17.91 20.32
N GLY A 117 12.11 -17.57 21.10
CA GLY A 117 13.49 -18.00 20.87
C GLY A 117 14.34 -17.06 20.01
N GLY A 118 13.90 -15.81 19.82
CA GLY A 118 14.59 -14.79 19.04
C GLY A 118 15.77 -14.14 19.76
N CYS A 119 16.64 -13.49 18.97
CA CYS A 119 17.91 -12.92 19.47
C CYS A 119 17.81 -11.44 19.91
N GLY A 120 16.62 -10.83 19.93
CA GLY A 120 16.39 -9.46 20.37
C GLY A 120 16.86 -8.34 19.42
N LYS A 121 17.53 -8.66 18.30
CA LYS A 121 18.04 -7.65 17.36
C LYS A 121 16.92 -6.99 16.57
N SER A 122 17.10 -5.70 16.26
CA SER A 122 16.20 -4.97 15.35
C SER A 122 16.20 -5.63 13.98
N ASN A 123 15.01 -5.80 13.40
CA ASN A 123 14.73 -6.39 12.11
C ASN A 123 13.59 -5.61 11.43
N HIS A 124 13.27 -6.00 10.19
CA HIS A 124 12.19 -5.40 9.40
C HIS A 124 11.15 -6.46 9.04
N MET A 125 9.92 -6.01 8.80
CA MET A 125 8.86 -6.87 8.27
C MET A 125 9.06 -7.07 6.77
N SER A 126 9.06 -8.32 6.33
CA SER A 126 9.01 -8.69 4.92
C SER A 126 7.56 -8.84 4.49
N HIS A 127 7.23 -8.32 3.32
CA HIS A 127 5.90 -8.41 2.73
C HIS A 127 6.01 -9.04 1.35
N SER A 128 5.09 -9.95 1.04
CA SER A 128 5.00 -10.62 -0.26
C SER A 128 3.55 -10.70 -0.71
N LEU A 129 3.34 -10.74 -2.03
CA LEU A 129 2.02 -10.89 -2.63
C LEU A 129 1.81 -12.32 -3.11
N SER A 130 0.71 -12.93 -2.69
CA SER A 130 0.27 -14.22 -3.21
C SER A 130 -0.63 -14.07 -4.44
N SER A 131 -1.38 -12.97 -4.50
CA SER A 131 -2.08 -12.50 -5.68
C SER A 131 -1.78 -11.01 -5.87
N SER A 132 -1.57 -10.59 -7.12
CA SER A 132 -1.38 -9.17 -7.46
C SER A 132 -2.74 -8.57 -7.82
N PRO A 133 -3.11 -7.39 -7.28
CA PRO A 133 -4.31 -6.69 -7.70
C PRO A 133 -4.20 -6.28 -9.18
N HIS A 134 -5.33 -6.11 -9.86
CA HIS A 134 -5.37 -5.50 -11.20
C HIS A 134 -5.23 -3.98 -11.12
N VAL A 135 -5.78 -3.37 -10.07
CA VAL A 135 -5.63 -1.96 -9.73
C VAL A 135 -5.02 -1.85 -8.34
N PHE A 136 -3.76 -1.41 -8.29
CA PHE A 136 -3.07 -1.10 -7.05
C PHE A 136 -3.37 0.34 -6.63
N THR A 137 -3.89 0.53 -5.42
CA THR A 137 -4.27 1.85 -4.92
C THR A 137 -3.33 2.30 -3.81
N VAL A 138 -2.65 3.43 -3.99
CA VAL A 138 -1.87 4.07 -2.92
C VAL A 138 -2.73 5.15 -2.27
N ALA A 139 -2.88 5.09 -0.95
CA ALA A 139 -3.57 6.09 -0.14
C ALA A 139 -2.53 6.95 0.60
N LEU A 140 -2.53 8.25 0.34
CA LEU A 140 -1.64 9.23 0.96
C LEU A 140 -2.35 9.97 2.10
N GLY A 141 -1.90 9.71 3.33
CA GLY A 141 -2.36 10.41 4.52
C GLY A 141 -1.57 11.69 4.76
N TRP A 142 -2.26 12.83 4.80
CA TRP A 142 -1.67 14.14 5.11
C TRP A 142 -1.81 14.45 6.60
N GLN A 143 -0.68 14.61 7.31
CA GLN A 143 -0.73 14.91 8.75
C GLN A 143 -0.86 16.41 9.00
N THR A 144 -1.92 16.80 9.71
CA THR A 144 -2.08 18.17 10.22
C THR A 144 -1.10 18.42 11.36
N GLY A 145 0.11 18.90 11.06
CA GLY A 145 1.07 19.30 12.10
C GLY A 145 2.53 19.41 11.67
N ASN A 146 2.94 18.77 10.56
CA ASN A 146 4.35 18.65 10.17
C ASN A 146 4.82 19.67 9.12
N GLY A 147 4.12 20.79 8.98
CA GLY A 147 4.45 21.88 8.06
C GLY A 147 3.24 22.39 7.30
N SER A 148 3.43 23.43 6.48
CA SER A 148 2.42 23.81 5.51
C SER A 148 2.36 22.77 4.40
N VAL A 149 1.16 22.41 3.95
CA VAL A 149 0.96 21.60 2.73
C VAL A 149 1.79 22.17 1.58
N ARG A 150 1.89 23.50 1.49
CA ARG A 150 2.71 24.22 0.52
C ARG A 150 4.18 23.80 0.50
N ASP A 151 4.75 23.47 1.66
CA ASP A 151 6.17 23.13 1.78
C ASP A 151 6.42 21.65 1.42
N MET A 152 5.47 20.76 1.74
CA MET A 152 5.60 19.32 1.49
C MET A 152 5.16 18.90 0.08
N LEU A 153 4.17 19.59 -0.49
CA LEU A 153 3.55 19.20 -1.75
C LEU A 153 4.53 19.09 -2.93
N PRO A 154 5.44 20.05 -3.19
CA PRO A 154 6.38 19.94 -4.31
C PRO A 154 7.27 18.69 -4.21
N HIS A 155 7.70 18.34 -3.00
CA HIS A 155 8.52 17.16 -2.75
C HIS A 155 7.72 15.89 -3.04
N ILE A 156 6.49 15.80 -2.53
CA ILE A 156 5.62 14.63 -2.76
C ILE A 156 5.34 14.45 -4.24
N LEU A 157 4.94 15.51 -4.95
CA LEU A 157 4.66 15.47 -6.38
C LEU A 157 5.89 15.04 -7.20
N ALA A 158 7.09 15.47 -6.81
CA ALA A 158 8.33 15.11 -7.50
C ALA A 158 8.69 13.62 -7.36
N ALA A 159 8.22 12.93 -6.32
CA ALA A 159 8.45 11.49 -6.17
C ALA A 159 7.34 10.62 -6.75
N LEU A 160 6.18 11.18 -7.07
CA LEU A 160 5.11 10.39 -7.66
C LEU A 160 5.58 9.82 -9.01
N GLY A 161 5.61 8.50 -9.08
CA GLY A 161 5.84 7.78 -10.33
C GLY A 161 4.53 7.63 -11.10
N THR A 162 4.61 7.68 -12.42
CA THR A 162 3.51 7.29 -13.32
C THR A 162 3.49 5.79 -13.60
N GLU A 163 4.55 5.08 -13.22
CA GLU A 163 4.69 3.64 -13.31
C GLU A 163 5.23 3.11 -11.97
N ILE A 164 4.79 1.90 -11.60
CA ILE A 164 5.28 1.17 -10.42
C ILE A 164 5.50 -0.29 -10.77
N ASP A 165 6.52 -0.92 -10.19
CA ASP A 165 6.71 -2.36 -10.21
C ASP A 165 6.44 -2.94 -8.81
N LEU A 166 5.29 -3.60 -8.64
CA LEU A 166 4.93 -4.24 -7.38
C LEU A 166 5.91 -5.33 -6.96
N GLY A 167 6.73 -5.87 -7.85
CA GLY A 167 7.77 -6.84 -7.53
C GLY A 167 8.96 -6.21 -6.80
N VAL A 168 9.15 -4.90 -6.92
CA VAL A 168 10.14 -4.13 -6.15
C VAL A 168 9.64 -3.95 -4.71
N ILE A 169 8.37 -3.57 -4.57
CA ILE A 169 7.68 -3.30 -3.30
C ILE A 169 7.44 -4.61 -2.52
N TYR A 170 6.97 -5.64 -3.21
CA TYR A 170 6.61 -6.95 -2.67
C TYR A 170 7.40 -8.06 -3.37
N PRO A 171 8.62 -8.38 -2.89
CA PRO A 171 9.42 -9.46 -3.46
C PRO A 171 8.63 -10.77 -3.51
N GLY A 172 8.68 -11.44 -4.67
CA GLY A 172 7.92 -12.68 -4.93
C GLY A 172 6.58 -12.48 -5.64
N ALA A 173 6.20 -11.24 -5.97
CA ALA A 173 5.03 -10.97 -6.82
C ALA A 173 5.16 -11.64 -8.21
N SER A 174 4.02 -12.08 -8.76
CA SER A 174 3.92 -12.87 -10.01
C SER A 174 4.20 -12.07 -11.31
N ARG A 175 4.04 -12.70 -12.49
CA ARG A 175 4.37 -12.19 -13.86
C ARG A 175 3.67 -10.87 -14.30
N ARG A 176 2.87 -10.21 -13.45
CA ARG A 176 2.16 -8.94 -13.72
C ARG A 176 2.37 -7.94 -12.59
N SER A 177 3.61 -7.50 -12.41
CA SER A 177 3.96 -6.58 -11.34
C SER A 177 3.94 -5.10 -11.77
N LYS A 178 4.04 -4.81 -13.07
CA LYS A 178 4.07 -3.44 -13.58
C LYS A 178 2.68 -2.83 -13.73
N HIS A 179 2.50 -1.66 -13.15
CA HIS A 179 1.26 -0.89 -13.22
C HIS A 179 1.53 0.56 -13.63
N SER A 180 0.58 1.18 -14.30
CA SER A 180 0.64 2.57 -14.74
C SER A 180 -0.45 3.39 -14.04
N LEU A 181 -0.14 4.62 -13.64
CA LEU A 181 -1.07 5.54 -13.02
C LEU A 181 -2.19 5.87 -14.03
N VAL A 182 -3.44 5.66 -13.64
CA VAL A 182 -4.63 5.89 -14.50
C VAL A 182 -5.54 6.99 -13.96
N SER A 183 -5.57 7.21 -12.64
CA SER A 183 -6.31 8.32 -12.03
C SER A 183 -5.72 8.69 -10.68
N MET A 184 -5.96 9.93 -10.26
CA MET A 184 -5.60 10.42 -8.93
C MET A 184 -6.77 11.19 -8.33
N ALA A 185 -7.12 10.91 -7.08
CA ALA A 185 -8.04 11.73 -6.32
C ALA A 185 -7.26 12.74 -5.49
N CYS A 186 -7.61 14.01 -5.58
CA CYS A 186 -7.00 15.09 -4.82
C CYS A 186 -8.01 15.78 -3.90
N PHE A 187 -7.52 16.35 -2.82
CA PHE A 187 -8.26 17.29 -1.99
C PHE A 187 -7.84 18.72 -2.32
N TYR A 188 -8.82 19.55 -2.65
CA TYR A 188 -8.62 20.94 -3.02
C TYR A 188 -9.85 21.77 -2.63
N SER A 189 -9.63 22.88 -1.91
CA SER A 189 -10.69 23.84 -1.56
C SER A 189 -11.94 23.18 -0.93
N GLN A 190 -11.71 22.32 0.07
CA GLN A 190 -12.76 21.55 0.77
C GLN A 190 -13.56 20.57 -0.10
N ARG A 191 -13.00 20.14 -1.23
CA ARG A 191 -13.62 19.21 -2.15
C ARG A 191 -12.65 18.12 -2.56
N TYR A 192 -13.21 16.93 -2.80
CA TYR A 192 -12.51 15.85 -3.48
C TYR A 192 -12.71 16.01 -4.99
N ILE A 193 -11.63 15.95 -5.74
CA ILE A 193 -11.64 15.98 -7.21
C ILE A 193 -10.91 14.73 -7.71
N CYS A 194 -11.40 14.15 -8.80
CA CYS A 194 -10.66 13.12 -9.53
C CYS A 194 -10.00 13.79 -10.74
N VAL A 195 -8.70 13.53 -10.94
CA VAL A 195 -7.92 14.04 -12.05
C VAL A 195 -7.39 12.88 -12.89
N VAL A 196 -7.50 13.04 -14.20
CA VAL A 196 -7.03 12.12 -15.24
C VAL A 196 -6.47 12.96 -16.38
N GLY A 197 -5.44 12.47 -17.06
CA GLY A 197 -4.86 13.16 -18.21
C GLY A 197 -3.37 12.92 -18.35
N ASP A 198 -2.71 13.84 -19.06
CA ASP A 198 -1.25 13.85 -19.15
C ASP A 198 -0.65 14.14 -17.77
N TRP A 199 0.16 13.22 -17.26
CA TRP A 199 0.64 13.28 -15.88
C TRP A 199 1.56 14.47 -15.62
N ILE A 200 2.32 14.94 -16.62
CA ILE A 200 3.17 16.14 -16.47
C ILE A 200 2.28 17.36 -16.21
N GLN A 201 1.22 17.53 -17.02
CA GLN A 201 0.27 18.63 -16.84
C GLN A 201 -0.53 18.50 -15.54
N VAL A 202 -0.97 17.29 -15.19
CA VAL A 202 -1.73 17.05 -13.96
C VAL A 202 -0.90 17.37 -12.72
N LEU A 203 0.37 16.94 -12.67
CA LEU A 203 1.25 17.23 -11.54
C LEU A 203 1.57 18.73 -11.45
N SER A 204 1.83 19.40 -12.58
CA SER A 204 2.00 20.87 -12.63
C SER A 204 0.76 21.60 -12.09
N MET A 205 -0.43 21.17 -12.51
CA MET A 205 -1.69 21.73 -12.00
C MET A 205 -1.85 21.49 -10.48
N CYS A 206 -1.45 20.33 -9.97
CA CYS A 206 -1.51 20.03 -8.54
C CYS A 206 -0.61 20.97 -7.74
N GLU A 207 0.60 21.23 -8.23
CA GLU A 207 1.52 22.16 -7.60
C GLU A 207 0.99 23.60 -7.62
N GLU A 208 0.57 24.09 -8.79
CA GLU A 208 0.06 25.46 -8.97
C GLU A 208 -1.17 25.78 -8.11
N LYS A 209 -2.06 24.80 -7.94
CA LYS A 209 -3.32 24.96 -7.21
C LYS A 209 -3.26 24.42 -5.78
N GLU A 210 -2.11 23.94 -5.33
CA GLU A 210 -1.94 23.32 -4.01
C GLU A 210 -2.92 22.16 -3.75
N MET A 211 -3.17 21.35 -4.77
CA MET A 211 -4.07 20.20 -4.68
C MET A 211 -3.30 19.03 -4.06
N GLN A 212 -3.85 18.45 -2.99
CA GLN A 212 -3.21 17.36 -2.25
C GLN A 212 -3.61 16.01 -2.84
N PRO A 213 -2.69 15.23 -3.46
CA PRO A 213 -2.95 13.85 -3.82
C PRO A 213 -3.36 13.01 -2.60
N LEU A 214 -4.49 12.31 -2.68
CA LEU A 214 -4.99 11.43 -1.62
C LEU A 214 -5.02 9.96 -2.04
N LEU A 215 -5.47 9.68 -3.26
CA LEU A 215 -5.56 8.32 -3.79
C LEU A 215 -4.92 8.29 -5.16
N LEU A 216 -4.02 7.33 -5.40
CA LEU A 216 -3.40 7.08 -6.69
C LEU A 216 -3.79 5.68 -7.13
N PHE A 217 -4.39 5.57 -8.31
CA PHE A 217 -4.84 4.30 -8.87
C PHE A 217 -3.91 3.88 -10.00
N PHE A 218 -3.23 2.75 -9.83
CA PHE A 218 -2.33 2.18 -10.81
C PHE A 218 -2.93 0.91 -11.39
N GLU A 219 -3.13 0.85 -12.71
CA GLU A 219 -3.68 -0.31 -13.41
C GLU A 219 -2.56 -1.19 -13.99
N ALA A 220 -2.70 -2.51 -13.88
CA ALA A 220 -1.75 -3.48 -14.43
C ALA A 220 -1.65 -3.34 -15.95
N ALA A 221 -0.42 -3.38 -16.48
CA ALA A 221 -0.22 -3.47 -17.93
C ALA A 221 -0.76 -4.81 -18.45
N ASN A 222 -1.55 -4.76 -19.53
CA ASN A 222 -2.16 -5.94 -20.18
C ASN A 222 -1.13 -6.85 -20.85
#